data_AF-A0A9Q8Y313-F1
#
_entry.id   AF-A0A9Q8Y313-F1
#
_cell.length_a   1.000
_cell.length_b   1.000
_cell.length_c   1.000
_cell.angle_alpha   90.00
_cell.angle_beta   90.00
_cell.angle_gamma   90.00
#
_symmetry.space_group_name_H-M   'P 1'
#
loop_
_entity.id
_entity.type
_entity.pdbx_description
1 polymer ?
#
loop_
_entity_poly.entity_id
_entity_poly.type
_entity_poly.pdbx_seq_one_letter_code
_entity_poly.pdbx_strand_id
1 'polypeptide(L)'
;MEKTKLQIMREKKNLTIRQLAEKAAWCQEKKQPSIGVILHFENSIRKLEGENVVAPKPRKTYEYRNIAQALGCSVEELIEV
;
A
#
# COMPACT_ATOMS: atom_id res chain seq x y z
N MET A 1 -13.68 13.13 6.35
CA MET A 1 -12.31 13.07 5.80
C MET A 1 -12.43 12.76 4.33
N GLU A 2 -11.68 13.47 3.50
CA GLU A 2 -11.58 13.18 2.07
C GLU A 2 -10.79 11.89 1.86
N LYS A 3 -11.18 11.07 0.88
CA LYS A 3 -10.45 9.83 0.55
C LYS A 3 -9.13 10.19 -0.13
N THR A 4 -8.05 9.53 0.26
CA THR A 4 -6.74 9.68 -0.40
C THR A 4 -6.77 9.10 -1.82
N LYS A 5 -5.84 9.53 -2.68
CA LYS A 5 -5.63 8.95 -4.02
C LYS A 5 -5.40 7.45 -3.95
N LEU A 6 -4.61 6.99 -2.97
CA LEU A 6 -4.39 5.56 -2.72
C LEU A 6 -5.71 4.83 -2.43
N GLN A 7 -6.52 5.37 -1.51
CA GLN A 7 -7.81 4.78 -1.17
C GLN A 7 -8.73 4.70 -2.39
N ILE A 8 -8.83 5.78 -3.17
CA ILE A 8 -9.64 5.83 -4.39
C ILE A 8 -9.17 4.77 -5.40
N MET A 9 -7.86 4.67 -5.64
CA MET A 9 -7.30 3.70 -6.60
C MET A 9 -7.50 2.24 -6.14
N ARG A 10 -7.33 1.97 -4.85
CA ARG A 10 -7.57 0.65 -4.25
C ARG A 10 -9.04 0.23 -4.41
N GLU A 11 -9.96 1.13 -4.06
CA GLU A 11 -11.40 0.87 -4.16
C GLU A 11 -11.86 0.72 -5.61
N LYS A 12 -11.32 1.50 -6.56
CA LYS A 12 -11.57 1.31 -8.00
C LYS A 12 -11.19 -0.10 -8.50
N LYS A 13 -10.24 -0.76 -7.83
CA LYS A 13 -9.82 -2.14 -8.12
C LYS A 13 -10.52 -3.19 -7.27
N ASN A 14 -11.52 -2.81 -6.48
CA ASN A 14 -12.24 -3.69 -5.55
C ASN A 14 -11.31 -4.47 -4.60
N LEU A 15 -10.23 -3.83 -4.15
CA LEU A 15 -9.30 -4.44 -3.21
C LEU A 15 -9.57 -3.98 -1.78
N THR A 16 -9.57 -4.92 -0.84
CA THR A 16 -9.40 -4.59 0.58
C THR A 16 -7.95 -4.16 0.84
N ILE A 17 -7.71 -3.47 1.96
CA ILE A 17 -6.35 -3.12 2.40
C ILE A 17 -5.49 -4.39 2.50
N ARG A 18 -6.03 -5.47 3.07
CA ARG A 18 -5.33 -6.75 3.22
C ARG A 18 -4.92 -7.35 1.88
N GLN A 19 -5.83 -7.37 0.90
CA GLN A 19 -5.54 -7.90 -0.42
C GLN A 19 -4.48 -7.07 -1.16
N LEU A 20 -4.51 -5.74 -1.01
CA LEU A 20 -3.47 -4.88 -1.55
C LEU A 20 -2.12 -5.12 -0.87
N ALA A 21 -2.11 -5.28 0.45
CA ALA A 21 -0.90 -5.57 1.21
C ALA A 21 -0.26 -6.90 0.79
N GLU A 22 -1.06 -7.94 0.58
CA GLU A 22 -0.58 -9.23 0.06
C GLU A 22 0.04 -9.09 -1.32
N LYS A 23 -0.62 -8.39 -2.25
CA LYS A 23 -0.06 -8.12 -3.58
C LYS A 23 1.25 -7.33 -3.52
N ALA A 24 1.34 -6.30 -2.69
CA ALA A 24 2.55 -5.51 -2.51
C ALA A 24 3.70 -6.35 -1.91
N ALA A 25 3.39 -7.22 -0.94
CA ALA A 25 4.33 -8.16 -0.36
C ALA A 25 4.89 -9.16 -1.40
N TRP A 26 4.03 -9.64 -2.30
CA TRP A 26 4.44 -10.47 -3.44
C TRP A 26 5.36 -9.72 -4.41
N CYS A 27 5.08 -8.44 -4.71
CA CYS A 27 5.95 -7.61 -5.54
C CYS A 27 7.35 -7.44 -4.93
N GLN A 28 7.44 -7.34 -3.61
CA GLN A 28 8.70 -7.24 -2.88
C GLN A 28 9.49 -8.56 -2.90
N GLU A 29 8.91 -9.65 -2.40
CA GLU A 29 9.67 -10.87 -2.14
C GLU A 29 9.85 -11.75 -3.39
N LYS A 30 8.97 -11.62 -4.40
CA LYS A 30 8.91 -12.50 -5.60
C LYS A 30 8.80 -14.01 -5.27
N LYS A 31 8.43 -14.32 -4.03
CA LYS A 31 8.12 -15.64 -3.46
C LYS A 31 6.99 -15.45 -2.44
N GLN A 32 6.50 -16.55 -1.86
CA GLN A 32 5.46 -16.47 -0.83
C GLN A 32 5.92 -15.57 0.34
N PRO A 33 5.27 -14.41 0.56
CA PRO A 33 5.72 -13.46 1.55
C PRO A 33 5.41 -13.94 2.96
N SER A 34 6.27 -13.56 3.90
CA SER A 34 6.00 -13.81 5.32
C SER A 34 4.83 -12.97 5.83
N ILE A 35 4.16 -13.44 6.89
CA ILE A 35 3.07 -12.68 7.53
C ILE A 35 3.54 -11.30 8.01
N GLY A 36 4.78 -11.19 8.49
CA GLY A 36 5.36 -9.93 8.94
C GLY A 36 5.47 -8.89 7.83
N VAL A 37 5.84 -9.32 6.62
CA VAL A 37 5.91 -8.43 5.45
C VAL A 37 4.52 -7.99 5.00
N ILE A 38 3.53 -8.90 5.02
CA ILE A 38 2.15 -8.52 4.70
C ILE A 38 1.63 -7.48 5.72
N LEU A 39 1.84 -7.69 7.02
CA LEU A 39 1.42 -6.75 8.06
C LEU A 39 2.14 -5.39 7.95
N HIS A 40 3.42 -5.38 7.56
CA HIS A 40 4.14 -4.13 7.27
C HIS A 40 3.46 -3.32 6.17
N PHE A 41 3.08 -3.96 5.06
CA PHE A 41 2.35 -3.28 3.99
C PHE A 41 0.94 -2.87 4.41
N GLU A 42 0.24 -3.70 5.18
CA GLU A 42 -1.09 -3.39 5.68
C GLU A 42 -1.09 -2.11 6.53
N ASN A 43 -0.16 -2.02 7.48
CA ASN A 43 0.03 -0.82 8.31
C ASN A 43 0.46 0.38 7.47
N SER A 44 1.31 0.17 6.47
CA SER A 44 1.74 1.24 5.56
C SER A 44 0.55 1.80 4.78
N ILE A 45 -0.29 0.95 4.19
CA ILE A 45 -1.47 1.35 3.42
C ILE A 45 -2.46 2.09 4.32
N ARG A 46 -2.80 1.55 5.49
CA ARG A 46 -3.69 2.22 6.46
C ARG A 46 -3.20 3.62 6.80
N LYS A 47 -1.91 3.76 7.09
CA LYS A 47 -1.29 5.05 7.41
C LYS A 47 -1.31 6.02 6.23
N LEU A 48 -1.08 5.53 5.01
CA LEU A 48 -1.18 6.32 3.78
C LEU A 48 -2.61 6.74 3.46
N GLU A 49 -3.60 5.94 3.83
CA GLU A 49 -5.02 6.26 3.69
C GLU A 49 -5.54 7.17 4.82
N GLY A 50 -4.68 7.58 5.75
CA GLY A 50 -4.99 8.52 6.82
C GLY A 50 -5.47 7.88 8.12
N GLU A 51 -5.42 6.55 8.25
CA GLU A 51 -5.69 5.89 9.53
C GLU A 51 -4.58 6.19 10.55
N ASN A 52 -4.98 6.37 11.81
CA ASN A 52 -4.06 6.58 12.91
C ASN A 52 -3.45 5.25 13.40
N VAL A 53 -2.43 4.76 12.68
CA VAL A 53 -1.70 3.54 13.03
C VAL A 53 -0.32 3.86 13.60
N VAL A 54 0.02 3.18 14.70
CA VAL A 54 1.35 3.22 15.34
C VAL A 54 2.34 2.38 14.51
N ALA A 55 2.76 2.94 13.38
CA ALA A 55 3.75 2.36 12.48
C ALA A 55 4.71 3.45 11.97
N PRO A 56 5.95 3.11 11.55
CA PRO A 56 6.85 4.06 10.91
C PRO A 56 6.22 4.71 9.68
N LYS A 57 6.67 5.92 9.33
CA LYS A 57 6.21 6.60 8.10
C LYS A 57 6.68 5.79 6.88
N PRO A 58 5.79 5.39 5.96
CA PRO A 58 6.17 4.66 4.75
C PRO A 58 7.11 5.49 3.87
N ARG A 59 8.14 4.86 3.31
CA ARG A 59 9.13 5.52 2.46
C ARG A 59 8.65 5.51 1.01
N LYS A 60 8.81 6.66 0.35
CA LYS A 60 8.44 6.85 -1.07
C LYS A 60 9.20 5.91 -2.02
N THR A 61 10.39 5.44 -1.64
CA THR A 61 11.23 4.59 -2.48
C THR A 61 10.88 3.11 -2.46
N TYR A 62 10.29 2.62 -1.35
CA TYR A 62 10.09 1.19 -1.12
C TYR A 62 8.62 0.82 -1.01
N GLU A 63 7.94 1.31 0.03
CA GLU A 63 6.55 0.94 0.29
C GLU A 63 5.65 1.44 -0.86
N TYR A 64 5.81 2.70 -1.26
CA TYR A 64 5.07 3.27 -2.39
C TYR A 64 5.32 2.54 -3.70
N ARG A 65 6.57 2.16 -3.99
CA ARG A 65 6.91 1.45 -5.23
C ARG A 65 6.21 0.11 -5.34
N ASN A 66 6.24 -0.69 -4.26
CA ASN A 66 5.60 -2.00 -4.25
C ASN A 66 4.06 -1.89 -4.27
N ILE A 67 3.48 -0.88 -3.59
CA ILE A 67 2.04 -0.62 -3.63
C ILE A 67 1.60 -0.16 -5.03
N ALA A 68 2.34 0.75 -5.66
CA ALA A 68 2.09 1.21 -7.03
C ALA A 68 2.16 0.06 -8.03
N GLN A 69 3.18 -0.80 -7.91
CA GLN A 69 3.29 -2.00 -8.73
C GLN A 69 2.11 -2.97 -8.50
N ALA A 70 1.69 -3.19 -7.25
CA ALA A 70 0.53 -4.03 -6.93
C ALA A 70 -0.79 -3.49 -7.49
N LEU A 71 -0.91 -2.17 -7.59
CA LEU A 71 -2.03 -1.48 -8.23
C LEU A 71 -1.84 -1.34 -9.75
N GLY A 72 -0.66 -1.62 -10.30
CA GLY A 72 -0.36 -1.38 -11.72
C GLY A 72 -0.45 0.09 -12.12
N CYS A 73 0.02 0.99 -11.25
CA CYS A 73 0.12 2.43 -11.49
C CYS A 73 1.53 2.95 -11.14
N SER A 74 1.76 4.25 -11.33
CA SER A 74 2.98 4.93 -10.91
C SER A 74 2.91 5.38 -9.43
N VAL A 75 4.06 5.75 -8.85
CA VAL A 75 4.12 6.25 -7.47
C VAL A 75 3.51 7.66 -7.37
N GLU A 76 3.67 8.45 -8.42
CA GLU A 76 3.19 9.83 -8.55
C GLU A 76 1.66 9.89 -8.48
N GLU A 77 0.97 8.88 -9.00
CA GLU A 77 -0.48 8.73 -8.91
C GLU A 77 -0.99 8.46 -7.49
N LEU A 78 -0.12 8.02 -6.57
CA LEU A 78 -0.48 7.69 -5.19
C LEU A 78 -0.14 8.79 -4.17
N ILE A 79 0.71 9.75 -4.54
CA ILE A 79 1.20 10.80 -3.63
C ILE A 79 0.22 11.96 -3.60
N GLU A 80 -0.13 12.41 -2.40
CA GLU A 80 -0.79 13.70 -2.18
C GLU A 80 0.25 14.83 -2.37
N VAL A 81 -0.08 15.81 -3.23
CA VAL A 81 0.79 16.96 -3.56
C VAL A 81 0.45 18.13 -2.65
#